data_AF-A0A925RKG8-F1
#
_entry.id   AF-A0A925RKG8-F1
#
_cell.length_a   1.000
_cell.length_b   1.000
_cell.length_c   1.000
_cell.angle_alpha   90.00
_cell.angle_beta   90.00
_cell.angle_gamma   90.00
#
_symmetry.space_group_name_H-M   'P 1'
#
loop_
_entity.id
_entity.type
_entity.pdbx_description
1 polymer ?
#
loop_
_entity_poly.entity_id
_entity_poly.type
_entity_poly.pdbx_seq_one_letter_code
_entity_poly.pdbx_strand_id
1 'polypeptide(L)'
;MFWSKIWFFVVALVAAVALTIALVLPRPAQRTLMRAEANRLQTACGVIHILLADDARNRVDLAGAFARAPEIMNALDAASTAERLDEARMKQARDIGDTLMKAIQGNRKPDFAMLIDKRGRVVARVRLDDNDFGDVAAGRPLIDDALAGYLRDDLWAQNGTMYFVSAAPVVKQGGYVGAVVLGHQVTNQLAETLVKSLDVDMGFHLGADGVAGSKTIAFEHGPMQAALGKLGDDLASDCQVVRPMDVHAGADDYTTIVARLPGEAAAKQAYYSVLIKRPDAVGFLGTMKAVKENDLSFGNFPWLLVGGAFLVALGIGVGLMFLESDRPLRRLTADAVRLAKGETERMSEDAHGGKFGSIARSVNIHIDKLGREAKTAKKDLDQLLGPAPEGGLGTIDLLATTLPAVRPGGPAPAASPPPSAFRFHESQSIPVRTPAAR
;
A
#
# COMPACT_ATOMS: atom_id res chain seq x y z
N MET A 1 -42.59 -22.32 -4.59
CA MET A 1 -41.42 -22.77 -3.79
C MET A 1 -40.10 -22.65 -4.55
N PHE A 2 -40.10 -22.67 -5.89
CA PHE A 2 -38.91 -22.37 -6.70
C PHE A 2 -38.47 -20.90 -6.61
N TRP A 3 -39.41 -19.94 -6.50
CA TRP A 3 -39.09 -18.50 -6.57
C TRP A 3 -38.55 -17.87 -5.27
N SER A 4 -38.86 -18.43 -4.09
CA SER A 4 -38.17 -18.05 -2.83
C SER A 4 -36.66 -18.34 -2.88
N LYS A 5 -36.22 -19.32 -3.67
CA LYS A 5 -34.80 -19.60 -3.90
C LYS A 5 -34.15 -18.59 -4.86
N ILE A 6 -34.92 -18.01 -5.78
CA ILE A 6 -34.45 -16.98 -6.72
C ILE A 6 -34.13 -15.69 -5.95
N TRP A 7 -34.88 -15.36 -4.90
CA TRP A 7 -34.58 -14.22 -4.03
C TRP A 7 -33.22 -14.31 -3.34
N PHE A 8 -32.89 -15.47 -2.77
CA PHE A 8 -31.55 -15.70 -2.20
C PHE A 8 -30.44 -15.55 -3.25
N PHE A 9 -30.73 -15.92 -4.50
CA PHE A 9 -29.81 -15.73 -5.62
C PHE A 9 -29.58 -14.26 -5.95
N VAL A 10 -30.63 -13.43 -5.94
CA VAL A 10 -30.52 -11.98 -6.18
C VAL A 10 -29.75 -11.30 -5.05
N VAL A 11 -30.03 -11.63 -3.79
CA VAL A 11 -29.29 -11.08 -2.64
C VAL A 11 -27.83 -11.52 -2.67
N ALA A 12 -27.54 -12.79 -2.99
CA ALA A 12 -26.18 -13.27 -3.15
C ALA A 12 -25.45 -12.58 -4.31
N LEU A 13 -26.13 -12.29 -5.41
CA LEU A 13 -25.55 -11.58 -6.55
C LEU A 13 -25.25 -10.10 -6.21
N VAL A 14 -26.14 -9.42 -5.49
CA VAL A 14 -25.87 -8.05 -4.98
C VAL A 14 -24.72 -8.05 -3.97
N ALA A 15 -24.67 -9.04 -3.07
CA ALA A 15 -23.55 -9.19 -2.13
C ALA A 15 -22.23 -9.48 -2.86
N ALA A 16 -22.25 -10.32 -3.90
CA ALA A 16 -21.08 -10.60 -4.73
C ALA A 16 -20.60 -9.35 -5.46
N VAL A 17 -21.53 -8.57 -6.06
CA VAL A 17 -21.22 -7.29 -6.71
C VAL A 17 -20.61 -6.30 -5.72
N ALA A 18 -21.20 -6.15 -4.54
CA ALA A 18 -20.67 -5.30 -3.47
C ALA A 18 -19.27 -5.74 -3.02
N LEU A 19 -19.03 -7.05 -2.90
CA LEU A 19 -17.73 -7.62 -2.58
C LEU A 19 -16.70 -7.32 -3.68
N THR A 20 -17.05 -7.50 -4.96
CA THR A 20 -16.16 -7.13 -6.07
C THR A 20 -15.86 -5.63 -6.12
N ILE A 21 -16.84 -4.77 -5.85
CA ILE A 21 -16.61 -3.32 -5.79
C ILE A 21 -15.65 -2.98 -4.64
N ALA A 22 -15.83 -3.58 -3.46
CA ALA A 22 -14.92 -3.44 -2.33
C ALA A 22 -13.51 -3.96 -2.64
N LEU A 23 -13.37 -5.00 -3.48
CA LEU A 23 -12.09 -5.57 -3.89
C LEU A 23 -11.38 -4.75 -4.99
N VAL A 24 -12.11 -3.97 -5.79
CA VAL A 24 -11.55 -3.16 -6.90
C VAL A 24 -11.24 -1.71 -6.48
N LEU A 25 -11.97 -1.19 -5.48
CA LEU A 25 -11.78 0.15 -4.90
C LEU A 25 -10.48 0.43 -4.12
N PRO A 26 -9.56 -0.50 -3.78
CA PRO A 26 -8.28 -0.15 -3.13
C PRO A 26 -7.30 0.59 -4.06
N ARG A 27 -7.51 0.52 -5.38
CA ARG A 27 -6.57 1.05 -6.39
C ARG A 27 -6.35 2.58 -6.37
N PRO A 28 -7.33 3.47 -6.08
CA PRO A 28 -7.08 4.91 -6.00
C PRO A 28 -6.30 5.28 -4.72
N ALA A 29 -6.62 4.70 -3.57
CA ALA A 29 -5.88 4.94 -2.32
C ALA A 29 -4.42 4.45 -2.41
N GLN A 30 -4.20 3.30 -3.04
CA GLN A 30 -2.85 2.83 -3.30
C GLN A 30 -2.10 3.75 -4.29
N ARG A 31 -2.79 4.26 -5.33
CA ARG A 31 -2.19 5.22 -6.27
C ARG A 31 -1.85 6.57 -5.62
N THR A 32 -2.67 7.05 -4.68
CA THR A 32 -2.38 8.31 -3.97
C THR A 32 -1.18 8.14 -3.03
N LEU A 33 -1.08 7.01 -2.32
CA LEU A 33 0.10 6.68 -1.50
C LEU A 33 1.37 6.58 -2.36
N MET A 34 1.34 5.83 -3.45
CA MET A 34 2.49 5.71 -4.37
C MET A 34 2.92 7.07 -4.95
N ARG A 35 1.97 7.95 -5.28
CA ARG A 35 2.27 9.32 -5.75
C ARG A 35 2.88 10.19 -4.63
N ALA A 36 2.36 10.07 -3.41
CA ALA A 36 2.91 10.79 -2.27
C ALA A 36 4.35 10.34 -1.97
N GLU A 37 4.61 9.03 -1.99
CA GLU A 37 5.97 8.46 -1.86
C GLU A 37 6.89 8.91 -2.99
N ALA A 38 6.42 8.90 -4.24
CA ALA A 38 7.18 9.39 -5.39
C ALA A 38 7.57 10.88 -5.23
N ASN A 39 6.61 11.74 -4.89
CA ASN A 39 6.86 13.16 -4.68
C ASN A 39 7.82 13.41 -3.51
N ARG A 40 7.70 12.59 -2.46
CA ARG A 40 8.57 12.63 -1.29
C ARG A 40 10.01 12.24 -1.66
N LEU A 41 10.20 11.17 -2.44
CA LEU A 41 11.52 10.76 -2.95
C LEU A 41 12.15 11.86 -3.82
N GLN A 42 11.40 12.46 -4.73
CA GLN A 42 11.89 13.55 -5.58
C GLN A 42 12.31 14.76 -4.74
N THR A 43 11.48 15.11 -3.75
CA THR A 43 11.79 16.19 -2.80
C THR A 43 13.06 15.90 -2.01
N ALA A 44 13.18 14.69 -1.47
CA ALA A 44 14.37 14.26 -0.72
C ALA A 44 15.63 14.28 -1.60
N CYS A 45 15.53 13.80 -2.85
CA CYS A 45 16.63 13.87 -3.84
C CYS A 45 17.08 15.32 -4.08
N GLY A 46 16.13 16.24 -4.28
CA GLY A 46 16.43 17.66 -4.45
C GLY A 46 17.06 18.30 -3.21
N VAL A 47 16.58 17.97 -2.02
CA VAL A 47 17.18 18.46 -0.76
C VAL A 47 18.61 17.94 -0.59
N ILE A 48 18.85 16.65 -0.84
CA ILE A 48 20.20 16.06 -0.76
C ILE A 48 21.14 16.74 -1.77
N HIS A 49 20.68 16.99 -3.00
CA HIS A 49 21.46 17.73 -3.99
C HIS A 49 21.88 19.12 -3.48
N ILE A 50 20.95 19.86 -2.85
CA ILE A 50 21.22 21.18 -2.26
C ILE A 50 22.22 21.06 -1.11
N LEU A 51 22.06 20.08 -0.22
CA LEU A 51 22.96 19.85 0.90
C LEU A 51 24.38 19.52 0.44
N LEU A 52 24.53 18.70 -0.61
CA LEU A 52 25.82 18.37 -1.21
C LEU A 52 26.48 19.61 -1.83
N ALA A 53 25.71 20.47 -2.50
CA ALA A 53 26.21 21.72 -3.08
C ALA A 53 26.62 22.75 -2.01
N ASP A 54 25.89 22.84 -0.91
CA ASP A 54 26.26 23.69 0.23
C ASP A 54 27.54 23.19 0.91
N ASP A 55 27.63 21.89 1.15
CA ASP A 55 28.82 21.24 1.70
C ASP A 55 30.06 21.43 0.79
N ALA A 56 29.88 21.38 -0.53
CA ALA A 56 30.94 21.70 -1.49
C ALA A 56 31.49 23.12 -1.32
N ARG A 57 30.63 24.13 -1.18
CA ARG A 57 31.05 25.52 -0.91
C ARG A 57 31.83 25.63 0.40
N ASN A 58 31.35 24.97 1.45
CA ASN A 58 32.03 24.94 2.75
C ASN A 58 33.42 24.30 2.68
N ARG A 59 33.62 23.30 1.82
CA ARG A 59 34.93 22.68 1.55
C ARG A 59 35.86 23.57 0.73
N VAL A 60 35.33 24.29 -0.26
CA VAL A 60 36.11 25.26 -1.05
C VAL A 60 36.61 26.40 -0.18
N ASP A 61 35.75 26.94 0.70
CA ASP A 61 36.14 27.97 1.67
C ASP A 61 37.24 27.47 2.63
N LEU A 62 37.14 26.20 3.04
CA LEU A 62 38.16 25.58 3.89
C LEU A 62 39.49 25.45 3.15
N ALA A 63 39.49 25.00 1.90
CA ALA A 63 40.70 24.94 1.07
C ALA A 63 41.32 26.33 0.89
N GLY A 64 40.50 27.36 0.64
CA GLY A 64 40.95 28.74 0.55
C GLY A 64 41.52 29.30 1.86
N ALA A 65 40.99 28.90 3.02
CA ALA A 65 41.57 29.26 4.32
C ALA A 65 42.90 28.53 4.56
N PHE A 66 42.96 27.24 4.24
CA PHE A 66 44.17 26.42 4.36
C PHE A 66 45.31 26.94 3.47
N ALA A 67 45.00 27.33 2.23
CA ALA A 67 45.94 27.90 1.28
C ALA A 67 46.57 29.22 1.75
N ARG A 68 45.85 30.00 2.57
CA ARG A 68 46.29 31.30 3.08
C ARG A 68 47.09 31.21 4.38
N ALA A 69 47.31 30.01 4.91
CA ALA A 69 48.17 29.83 6.08
C ALA A 69 49.61 30.26 5.77
N PRO A 70 50.23 31.16 6.55
CA PRO A 70 51.60 31.64 6.31
C PRO A 70 52.64 30.53 6.16
N GLU A 71 52.48 29.46 6.94
CA GLU A 71 53.36 28.30 6.96
C GLU A 71 53.28 27.52 5.62
N ILE A 72 52.07 27.38 5.06
CA ILE A 72 51.85 26.75 3.75
C ILE A 72 52.43 27.62 2.64
N MET A 73 52.16 28.92 2.66
CA MET A 73 52.70 29.86 1.67
C MET A 73 54.23 29.82 1.64
N ASN A 74 54.87 29.79 2.81
CA ASN A 74 56.33 29.74 2.89
C ASN A 74 56.91 28.38 2.47
N ALA A 75 56.27 27.28 2.85
CA ALA A 75 56.70 25.94 2.46
C ALA A 75 56.63 25.73 0.93
N LEU A 76 55.52 26.14 0.31
CA LEU A 76 55.32 25.99 -1.13
C LEU A 76 56.17 26.96 -1.97
N ASP A 77 56.42 28.17 -1.49
CA ASP A 77 57.36 29.11 -2.14
C ASP A 77 58.79 28.55 -2.15
N ALA A 78 59.25 27.98 -1.03
CA ALA A 78 60.54 27.32 -0.93
C ALA A 78 60.62 26.07 -1.84
N ALA A 79 59.55 25.28 -1.94
CA ALA A 79 59.49 24.13 -2.81
C ALA A 79 59.46 24.51 -4.30
N SER A 80 58.71 25.56 -4.65
CA SER A 80 58.56 26.09 -6.01
C SER A 80 59.84 26.69 -6.60
N THR A 81 60.74 27.17 -5.76
CA THR A 81 62.05 27.71 -6.18
C THR A 81 63.11 26.61 -6.29
N ALA A 82 62.89 25.45 -5.68
CA ALA A 82 63.81 24.32 -5.77
C ALA A 82 63.71 23.60 -7.13
N GLU A 83 64.87 23.33 -7.73
CA GLU A 83 64.96 22.57 -8.98
C GLU A 83 64.45 21.14 -8.80
N ARG A 84 64.82 20.50 -7.68
CA ARG A 84 64.38 19.16 -7.28
C ARG A 84 63.76 19.19 -5.89
N LEU A 85 62.71 18.39 -5.72
CA LEU A 85 62.14 18.11 -4.41
C LEU A 85 62.96 17.03 -3.73
N ASP A 86 63.21 17.19 -2.44
CA ASP A 86 63.89 16.21 -1.60
C ASP A 86 63.02 15.82 -0.40
N GLU A 87 63.41 14.74 0.26
CA GLU A 87 62.65 14.16 1.36
C GLU A 87 62.56 15.11 2.57
N ALA A 88 63.57 15.96 2.79
CA ALA A 88 63.57 16.92 3.90
C ALA A 88 62.50 18.00 3.69
N ARG A 89 62.40 18.56 2.48
CA ARG A 89 61.34 19.52 2.11
C ARG A 89 59.96 18.88 2.19
N MET A 90 59.80 17.65 1.68
CA MET A 90 58.54 16.92 1.76
C MET A 90 58.11 16.74 3.21
N LYS A 91 58.99 16.23 4.09
CA LYS A 91 58.69 16.02 5.51
C LYS A 91 58.28 17.33 6.19
N GLN A 92 59.03 18.41 5.97
CA GLN A 92 58.70 19.72 6.51
C GLN A 92 57.32 20.21 6.06
N ALA A 93 57.01 20.15 4.76
CA ALA A 93 55.73 20.57 4.22
C ALA A 93 54.57 19.70 4.73
N ARG A 94 54.80 18.38 4.84
CA ARG A 94 53.85 17.42 5.41
C ARG A 94 53.54 17.72 6.87
N ASP A 95 54.56 17.96 7.68
CA ASP A 95 54.39 18.23 9.12
C ASP A 95 53.61 19.54 9.35
N ILE A 96 53.85 20.57 8.52
CA ILE A 96 53.06 21.80 8.50
C ILE A 96 51.60 21.50 8.15
N GLY A 97 51.37 20.74 7.07
CA GLY A 97 50.04 20.37 6.63
C GLY A 97 49.27 19.56 7.68
N ASP A 98 49.91 18.58 8.31
CA ASP A 98 49.31 17.76 9.37
C ASP A 98 48.98 18.60 10.62
N THR A 99 49.86 19.54 10.99
CA THR A 99 49.62 20.47 12.10
C THR A 99 48.36 21.32 11.84
N LEU A 100 48.24 21.89 10.65
CA LEU A 100 47.05 22.66 10.27
C LEU A 100 45.79 21.79 10.20
N MET A 101 45.89 20.57 9.65
CA MET A 101 44.77 19.64 9.61
C MET A 101 44.31 19.19 11.01
N LYS A 102 45.22 19.10 11.99
CA LYS A 102 44.86 18.80 13.38
C LYS A 102 44.13 19.94 14.08
N ALA A 103 44.36 21.19 13.65
CA ALA A 103 43.66 22.35 14.19
C ALA A 103 42.19 22.42 13.72
N ILE A 104 41.85 21.79 12.59
CA ILE A 104 40.48 21.74 12.07
C ILE A 104 39.64 20.74 12.89
N GLN A 105 38.52 21.20 13.43
CA GLN A 105 37.64 20.42 14.29
C GLN A 105 36.32 20.04 13.59
N GLY A 106 35.69 18.98 14.08
CA GLY A 106 34.37 18.51 13.64
C GLY A 106 34.35 17.92 12.23
N ASN A 107 33.15 17.86 11.64
CA ASN A 107 32.90 17.20 10.35
C ASN A 107 33.55 17.91 9.15
N ARG A 108 34.14 19.09 9.34
CA ARG A 108 34.87 19.81 8.29
C ARG A 108 36.30 19.32 8.13
N LYS A 109 36.81 18.52 9.07
CA LYS A 109 38.19 18.03 9.06
C LYS A 109 38.42 17.18 7.80
N PRO A 110 39.39 17.55 6.94
CA PRO A 110 39.74 16.75 5.78
C PRO A 110 40.42 15.45 6.20
N ASP A 111 40.22 14.42 5.39
CA ASP A 111 40.84 13.11 5.56
C ASP A 111 42.27 13.14 5.03
N PHE A 112 42.52 13.87 3.93
CA PHE A 112 43.85 14.09 3.40
C PHE A 112 44.05 15.53 2.88
N ALA A 113 45.32 15.91 2.71
CA ALA A 113 45.71 17.10 1.97
C ALA A 113 46.86 16.79 1.00
N MET A 114 46.89 17.48 -0.14
CA MET A 114 48.00 17.48 -1.08
C MET A 114 48.51 18.91 -1.24
N LEU A 115 49.82 19.08 -1.12
CA LEU A 115 50.50 20.36 -1.31
C LEU A 115 51.24 20.30 -2.65
N ILE A 116 50.94 21.23 -3.55
CA ILE A 116 51.40 21.21 -4.93
C ILE A 116 52.16 22.50 -5.21
N ASP A 117 53.34 22.40 -5.83
CA ASP A 117 54.15 23.58 -6.19
C ASP A 117 53.62 24.29 -7.45
N LYS A 118 54.19 25.46 -7.78
CA LYS A 118 53.78 26.24 -8.96
C LYS A 118 53.99 25.52 -10.31
N ARG A 119 54.75 24.42 -10.32
CA ARG A 119 55.04 23.59 -11.51
C ARG A 119 54.10 22.40 -11.59
N GLY A 120 53.15 22.27 -10.66
CA GLY A 120 52.21 21.15 -10.60
C GLY A 120 52.80 19.87 -10.00
N ARG A 121 53.96 19.95 -9.31
CA ARG A 121 54.56 18.79 -8.63
C ARG A 121 54.01 18.67 -7.23
N VAL A 122 53.72 17.46 -6.79
CA VAL A 122 53.31 17.20 -5.41
C VAL A 122 54.52 17.34 -4.50
N VAL A 123 54.48 18.35 -3.63
CA VAL A 123 55.52 18.61 -2.63
C VAL A 123 55.37 17.65 -1.45
N ALA A 124 54.14 17.45 -1.00
CA ALA A 124 53.81 16.56 0.10
C ALA A 124 52.36 16.12 0.03
N ARG A 125 52.10 14.92 0.55
CA ARG A 125 50.77 14.42 0.86
C ARG A 125 50.65 14.18 2.36
N VAL A 126 49.49 14.47 2.92
CA VAL A 126 49.20 14.36 4.34
C VAL A 126 48.06 13.37 4.51
N ARG A 127 48.31 12.26 5.22
CA ARG A 127 47.40 11.14 5.50
C ARG A 127 46.93 10.35 4.27
N LEU A 128 47.61 10.49 3.15
CA LEU A 128 47.38 9.73 1.93
C LEU A 128 48.73 9.53 1.25
N ASP A 129 49.21 8.29 1.20
CA ASP A 129 50.50 7.95 0.57
C ASP A 129 51.63 8.90 1.00
N ASP A 130 51.78 9.08 2.32
CA ASP A 130 52.60 10.13 2.96
C ASP A 130 54.08 10.17 2.56
N ASN A 131 54.56 9.13 1.90
CA ASN A 131 55.95 9.02 1.45
C ASN A 131 56.12 9.33 -0.04
N ASP A 132 55.03 9.48 -0.79
CA ASP A 132 55.05 9.74 -2.22
C ASP A 132 55.05 11.24 -2.50
N PHE A 133 56.06 11.70 -3.24
CA PHE A 133 56.23 13.11 -3.63
C PHE A 133 57.01 13.24 -4.94
N GLY A 134 56.97 14.43 -5.53
CA GLY A 134 57.73 14.79 -6.72
C GLY A 134 57.07 14.40 -8.05
N ASP A 135 56.03 13.57 -8.01
CA ASP A 135 55.19 13.30 -9.16
C ASP A 135 54.41 14.54 -9.60
N VAL A 136 54.06 14.59 -10.89
CA VAL A 136 53.32 15.70 -11.48
C VAL A 136 51.84 15.40 -11.39
N ALA A 137 51.11 16.22 -10.64
CA ALA A 137 49.66 16.12 -10.51
C ALA A 137 48.90 17.11 -11.41
N ALA A 138 49.61 18.06 -12.03
CA ALA A 138 49.06 18.87 -13.12
C ALA A 138 48.59 18.00 -14.29
N GLY A 139 47.58 18.47 -15.01
CA GLY A 139 46.80 17.70 -15.99
C GLY A 139 45.49 17.17 -15.43
N ARG A 140 45.25 17.26 -14.11
CA ARG A 140 43.94 17.08 -13.51
C ARG A 140 43.19 18.41 -13.52
N PRO A 141 41.96 18.49 -14.05
CA PRO A 141 41.22 19.75 -14.18
C PRO A 141 41.16 20.58 -12.89
N LEU A 142 40.87 19.95 -11.74
CA LEU A 142 40.79 20.65 -10.46
C LEU A 142 42.14 21.32 -10.07
N ILE A 143 43.26 20.64 -10.32
CA ILE A 143 44.59 21.13 -9.96
C ILE A 143 45.02 22.25 -10.93
N ASP A 144 44.76 22.07 -12.22
CA ASP A 144 45.09 23.06 -13.24
C ASP A 144 44.30 24.36 -13.01
N ASP A 145 43.02 24.26 -12.67
CA ASP A 145 42.18 25.39 -12.28
C ASP A 145 42.73 26.11 -11.03
N ALA A 146 43.15 25.35 -10.01
CA ALA A 146 43.74 25.93 -8.81
C ALA A 146 45.06 26.63 -9.08
N LEU A 147 45.94 26.05 -9.92
CA LEU A 147 47.19 26.69 -10.33
C LEU A 147 46.97 27.93 -11.21
N ALA A 148 45.83 28.01 -11.92
CA ALA A 148 45.40 29.18 -12.66
C ALA A 148 44.72 30.26 -11.78
N GLY A 149 44.51 29.99 -10.48
CA GLY A 149 43.96 30.94 -9.52
C GLY A 149 42.50 30.75 -9.15
N TYR A 150 41.86 29.66 -9.60
CA TYR A 150 40.47 29.37 -9.30
C TYR A 150 40.31 28.54 -8.03
N LEU A 151 39.27 28.82 -7.25
CA LEU A 151 38.86 27.98 -6.13
C LEU A 151 37.69 27.12 -6.60
N ARG A 152 37.83 25.79 -6.48
CA ARG A 152 36.85 24.87 -7.05
C ARG A 152 36.78 23.57 -6.26
N ASP A 153 35.66 22.88 -6.38
CA ASP A 153 35.45 21.52 -5.92
C ASP A 153 35.39 20.53 -7.10
N ASP A 154 35.63 19.27 -6.79
CA ASP A 154 35.50 18.15 -7.70
C ASP A 154 35.17 16.88 -6.90
N LEU A 155 34.90 15.79 -7.60
CA LEU A 155 34.69 14.47 -7.03
C LEU A 155 35.70 13.50 -7.64
N TRP A 156 36.55 12.92 -6.82
CA TRP A 156 37.55 11.96 -7.27
C TRP A 156 37.16 10.54 -6.91
N ALA A 157 37.58 9.60 -7.75
CA ALA A 157 37.37 8.17 -7.53
C ALA A 157 38.70 7.40 -7.66
N GLN A 158 39.18 6.87 -6.54
CA GLN A 158 40.47 6.19 -6.43
C GLN A 158 40.32 4.93 -5.58
N ASN A 159 40.86 3.80 -6.07
CA ASN A 159 40.85 2.50 -5.39
C ASN A 159 39.45 2.04 -4.90
N GLY A 160 38.41 2.29 -5.69
CA GLY A 160 37.02 1.96 -5.33
C GLY A 160 36.38 2.89 -4.29
N THR A 161 37.13 3.88 -3.80
CA THR A 161 36.66 4.90 -2.88
C THR A 161 36.37 6.20 -3.62
N MET A 162 35.44 6.98 -3.10
CA MET A 162 35.09 8.30 -3.59
C MET A 162 35.53 9.37 -2.59
N TYR A 163 36.03 10.50 -3.09
CA TYR A 163 36.48 11.63 -2.29
C TYR A 163 35.89 12.92 -2.83
N PHE A 164 35.17 13.66 -1.99
CA PHE A 164 34.90 15.06 -2.27
C PHE A 164 36.19 15.84 -2.10
N VAL A 165 36.63 16.51 -3.15
CA VAL A 165 37.88 17.24 -3.14
C VAL A 165 37.64 18.71 -3.41
N SER A 166 38.43 19.57 -2.78
CA SER A 166 38.44 21.00 -3.05
C SER A 166 39.86 21.49 -3.19
N ALA A 167 40.09 22.40 -4.14
CA ALA A 167 41.40 22.97 -4.39
C ALA A 167 41.37 24.49 -4.36
N ALA A 168 42.50 25.06 -3.93
CA ALA A 168 42.68 26.50 -3.86
C ALA A 168 44.13 26.90 -4.24
N PRO A 169 44.31 28.05 -4.91
CA PRO A 169 45.62 28.62 -5.19
C PRO A 169 46.30 29.08 -3.90
N VAL A 170 47.62 28.94 -3.87
CA VAL A 170 48.47 29.52 -2.85
C VAL A 170 49.17 30.72 -3.45
N VAL A 171 48.91 31.90 -2.88
CA VAL A 171 49.39 33.19 -3.39
C VAL A 171 50.29 33.84 -2.35
N LYS A 172 51.51 34.22 -2.76
CA LYS A 172 52.45 34.97 -1.92
C LYS A 172 52.90 36.23 -2.65
N GLN A 173 52.72 37.39 -2.02
CA GLN A 173 53.11 38.70 -2.56
C GLN A 173 52.57 38.97 -3.99
N GLY A 174 51.36 38.50 -4.28
CA GLY A 174 50.72 38.66 -5.59
C GLY A 174 51.14 37.64 -6.66
N GLY A 175 52.07 36.72 -6.34
CA GLY A 175 52.46 35.62 -7.22
C GLY A 175 51.89 34.28 -6.77
N TYR A 176 51.54 33.41 -7.73
CA TYR A 176 51.15 32.03 -7.47
C TYR A 176 52.38 31.18 -7.13
N VAL A 177 52.36 30.56 -5.94
CA VAL A 177 53.46 29.71 -5.45
C VAL A 177 53.06 28.24 -5.34
N GLY A 178 51.83 27.89 -5.69
CA GLY A 178 51.36 26.51 -5.70
C GLY A 178 49.84 26.41 -5.56
N ALA A 179 49.38 25.22 -5.20
CA ALA A 179 47.99 24.91 -4.90
C ALA A 179 47.92 23.95 -3.70
N VAL A 180 46.80 23.99 -3.00
CA VAL A 180 46.43 22.96 -2.01
C VAL A 180 45.20 22.23 -2.50
N VAL A 181 45.17 20.93 -2.25
CA VAL A 181 43.98 20.09 -2.43
C VAL A 181 43.63 19.48 -1.09
N LEU A 182 42.38 19.60 -0.67
CA LEU A 182 41.84 18.92 0.49
C LEU A 182 40.86 17.86 0.02
N GLY A 183 40.86 16.70 0.67
CA GLY A 183 39.92 15.63 0.35
C GLY A 183 39.18 15.10 1.57
N HIS A 184 37.90 14.82 1.37
CA HIS A 184 36.99 14.19 2.33
C HIS A 184 36.47 12.91 1.71
N GLN A 185 36.73 11.78 2.37
CA GLN A 185 36.23 10.49 1.97
C GLN A 185 34.70 10.47 2.06
N VAL A 186 34.06 9.92 1.04
CA VAL A 186 32.63 9.64 1.08
C VAL A 186 32.40 8.42 1.98
N THR A 187 31.72 8.63 3.11
CA THR A 187 31.53 7.62 4.16
C THR A 187 30.07 7.35 4.46
N ASN A 188 29.79 6.23 5.15
CA ASN A 188 28.44 5.92 5.64
C ASN A 188 27.90 7.00 6.58
N GLN A 189 28.76 7.57 7.44
CA GLN A 189 28.39 8.64 8.36
C GLN A 189 27.90 9.90 7.62
N LEU A 190 28.52 10.23 6.48
CA LEU A 190 28.05 11.33 5.64
C LEU A 190 26.66 11.03 5.08
N ALA A 191 26.46 9.82 4.55
CA ALA A 191 25.16 9.39 4.04
C ALA A 191 24.07 9.45 5.11
N GLU A 192 24.34 8.93 6.32
CA GLU A 192 23.45 9.03 7.48
C GLU A 192 23.13 10.49 7.85
N THR A 193 24.12 11.37 7.80
CA THR A 193 23.95 12.79 8.13
C THR A 193 23.04 13.50 7.13
N LEU A 194 23.22 13.22 5.83
CA LEU A 194 22.43 13.82 4.75
C LEU A 194 20.96 13.41 4.80
N VAL A 195 20.66 12.18 5.22
CA VAL A 195 19.28 11.70 5.36
C VAL A 195 18.73 11.83 6.77
N LYS A 196 19.47 12.32 7.75
CA LYS A 196 19.04 12.31 9.17
C LYS A 196 17.66 12.96 9.41
N SER A 197 17.33 14.02 8.68
CA SER A 197 16.05 14.74 8.75
C SER A 197 15.04 14.30 7.69
N LEU A 198 15.43 13.38 6.82
CA LEU A 198 14.65 12.84 5.72
C LEU A 198 14.31 11.40 6.08
N ASP A 199 13.03 11.03 6.21
CA ASP A 199 12.69 9.62 6.46
C ASP A 199 12.79 8.82 5.12
N VAL A 200 14.03 8.70 4.65
CA VAL A 200 14.52 8.04 3.43
C VAL A 200 15.91 7.48 3.74
N ASP A 201 16.38 6.56 2.91
CA ASP A 201 17.76 6.07 2.92
C ASP A 201 18.52 6.61 1.70
N MET A 202 19.85 6.58 1.74
CA MET A 202 20.68 6.93 0.59
C MET A 202 21.92 6.05 0.43
N GLY A 203 22.45 6.01 -0.79
CA GLY A 203 23.70 5.34 -1.12
C GLY A 203 24.50 6.11 -2.16
N PHE A 204 25.82 6.08 -2.06
CA PHE A 204 26.78 6.56 -3.03
C PHE A 204 27.37 5.37 -3.79
N HIS A 205 27.48 5.50 -5.11
CA HIS A 205 27.83 4.43 -6.01
C HIS A 205 28.86 4.88 -7.03
N LEU A 206 29.69 3.93 -7.46
CA LEU A 206 30.66 4.10 -8.53
C LEU A 206 30.45 2.97 -9.54
N GLY A 207 29.76 3.25 -10.64
CA GLY A 207 29.38 2.22 -11.60
C GLY A 207 28.48 1.15 -10.97
N ALA A 208 28.98 -0.08 -10.83
CA ALA A 208 28.25 -1.19 -10.22
C ALA A 208 28.58 -1.42 -8.74
N ASP A 209 29.49 -0.62 -8.18
CA ASP A 209 29.99 -0.79 -6.82
C ASP A 209 29.35 0.23 -5.88
N GLY A 210 28.82 -0.25 -4.76
CA GLY A 210 28.38 0.61 -3.65
C GLY A 210 29.59 1.10 -2.86
N VAL A 211 29.73 2.42 -2.74
CA VAL A 211 30.86 3.07 -2.05
C VAL A 211 30.53 3.34 -0.58
N ALA A 212 29.35 3.92 -0.33
CA ALA A 212 28.88 4.25 1.02
C ALA A 212 27.35 4.31 1.05
N GLY A 213 26.74 4.19 2.22
CA GLY A 213 25.29 4.34 2.36
C GLY A 213 24.83 4.56 3.79
N SER A 214 23.62 5.10 3.95
CA SER A 214 22.98 5.31 5.25
C SER A 214 22.56 3.99 5.90
N LYS A 215 22.48 2.92 5.10
CA LYS A 215 22.28 1.54 5.53
C LYS A 215 23.14 0.61 4.68
N THR A 216 23.57 -0.48 5.26
CA THR A 216 24.32 -1.53 4.56
C THR A 216 23.35 -2.41 3.79
N ILE A 217 22.99 -1.97 2.58
CA ILE A 217 22.02 -2.65 1.72
C ILE A 217 22.70 -3.03 0.41
N ALA A 218 22.60 -4.30 0.02
CA ALA A 218 23.10 -4.79 -1.26
C ALA A 218 22.02 -4.60 -2.34
N PHE A 219 22.24 -3.65 -3.24
CA PHE A 219 21.27 -3.26 -4.26
C PHE A 219 21.50 -3.96 -5.60
N GLU A 220 20.41 -4.15 -6.35
CA GLU A 220 20.50 -4.42 -7.79
C GLU A 220 20.84 -3.12 -8.55
N HIS A 221 22.06 -3.03 -9.09
CA HIS A 221 22.55 -1.82 -9.76
C HIS A 221 22.04 -1.67 -11.21
N GLY A 222 21.62 -2.77 -11.84
CA GLY A 222 21.16 -2.79 -13.24
C GLY A 222 20.02 -1.80 -13.53
N PRO A 223 18.91 -1.81 -12.78
CA PRO A 223 17.82 -0.86 -12.97
C PRO A 223 18.25 0.61 -12.79
N MET A 224 19.11 0.87 -11.82
CA MET A 224 19.64 2.21 -11.52
C MET A 224 20.50 2.74 -12.68
N GLN A 225 21.45 1.94 -13.18
CA GLN A 225 22.30 2.32 -14.31
C GLN A 225 21.48 2.52 -15.59
N ALA A 226 20.46 1.69 -15.82
CA ALA A 226 19.56 1.85 -16.95
C ALA A 226 18.73 3.14 -16.87
N ALA A 227 18.41 3.63 -15.67
CA ALA A 227 17.76 4.92 -15.48
C ALA A 227 18.73 6.09 -15.78
N LEU A 228 19.98 5.98 -15.34
CA LEU A 228 21.01 6.99 -15.62
C LEU A 228 21.29 7.14 -17.12
N GLY A 229 21.30 6.04 -17.87
CA GLY A 229 21.50 6.05 -19.31
C GLY A 229 20.39 6.72 -20.13
N LYS A 230 19.27 7.10 -19.49
CA LYS A 230 18.16 7.84 -20.13
C LYS A 230 18.18 9.34 -19.83
N LEU A 231 19.13 9.80 -19.02
CA LEU A 231 19.24 11.21 -18.66
C LEU A 231 19.91 12.01 -19.77
N GLY A 232 19.51 13.28 -19.90
CA GLY A 232 20.15 14.23 -20.80
C GLY A 232 21.45 14.79 -20.22
N ASP A 233 21.95 15.88 -20.79
CA ASP A 233 23.24 16.46 -20.40
C ASP A 233 23.18 17.28 -19.09
N ASP A 234 21.99 17.74 -18.70
CA ASP A 234 21.81 18.57 -17.50
C ASP A 234 21.75 17.71 -16.22
N LEU A 235 22.81 17.80 -15.41
CA LEU A 235 22.91 17.13 -14.12
C LEU A 235 21.94 17.68 -13.06
N ALA A 236 21.60 18.98 -13.14
CA ALA A 236 20.82 19.64 -12.10
C ALA A 236 19.34 19.21 -12.11
N SER A 237 18.86 18.71 -13.25
CA SER A 237 17.49 18.20 -13.39
C SER A 237 17.34 16.71 -13.15
N ASP A 238 18.41 15.98 -12.83
CA ASP A 238 18.37 14.51 -12.61
C ASP A 238 17.26 14.10 -11.62
N CYS A 239 17.18 14.74 -10.46
CA CYS A 239 16.16 14.45 -9.44
C CYS A 239 14.72 14.73 -9.88
N GLN A 240 14.52 15.55 -10.92
CA GLN A 240 13.19 15.91 -11.45
C GLN A 240 12.80 15.01 -12.63
N VAL A 241 13.79 14.63 -13.45
CA VAL A 241 13.59 13.83 -14.67
C VAL A 241 13.52 12.34 -14.35
N VAL A 242 14.35 11.84 -13.43
CA VAL A 242 14.33 10.44 -13.03
C VAL A 242 13.03 10.15 -12.31
N ARG A 243 12.26 9.20 -12.86
CA ARG A 243 11.06 8.68 -12.22
C ARG A 243 11.46 7.66 -11.15
N PRO A 244 10.74 7.61 -10.01
CA PRO A 244 10.93 6.55 -9.04
C PRO A 244 10.80 5.18 -9.70
N MET A 245 11.71 4.28 -9.33
CA MET A 245 11.79 2.93 -9.85
C MET A 245 11.89 1.92 -8.70
N ASP A 246 11.52 0.69 -9.01
CA ASP A 246 11.49 -0.39 -8.03
C ASP A 246 12.82 -1.11 -8.07
N VAL A 247 13.45 -1.26 -6.90
CA VAL A 247 14.69 -2.02 -6.74
C VAL A 247 14.54 -3.01 -5.61
N HIS A 248 15.00 -4.23 -5.85
CA HIS A 248 15.08 -5.25 -4.81
C HIS A 248 16.42 -5.13 -4.10
N ALA A 249 16.39 -5.30 -2.78
CA ALA A 249 17.60 -5.33 -1.99
C ALA A 249 17.48 -6.35 -0.86
N GLY A 250 18.11 -7.52 -1.06
CA GLY A 250 17.97 -8.66 -0.16
C GLY A 250 16.54 -9.20 -0.16
N ALA A 251 15.85 -9.09 0.97
CA ALA A 251 14.47 -9.58 1.16
C ALA A 251 13.41 -8.48 1.06
N ASP A 252 13.83 -7.21 0.93
CA ASP A 252 12.95 -6.05 0.97
C ASP A 252 12.86 -5.36 -0.40
N ASP A 253 11.68 -4.84 -0.70
CA ASP A 253 11.42 -4.00 -1.87
C ASP A 253 11.62 -2.53 -1.53
N TYR A 254 12.29 -1.80 -2.41
CA TYR A 254 12.50 -0.37 -2.28
C TYR A 254 12.00 0.37 -3.51
N THR A 255 11.53 1.59 -3.28
CA THR A 255 11.35 2.57 -4.35
C THR A 255 12.53 3.54 -4.30
N THR A 256 13.22 3.74 -5.42
CA THR A 256 14.42 4.57 -5.50
C THR A 256 14.39 5.62 -6.61
N ILE A 257 15.13 6.70 -6.41
CA ILE A 257 15.51 7.68 -7.43
C ILE A 257 17.03 7.78 -7.41
N VAL A 258 17.64 7.98 -8.57
CA VAL A 258 19.09 8.17 -8.73
C VAL A 258 19.39 9.53 -9.34
N ALA A 259 20.56 10.07 -9.02
CA ALA A 259 21.09 11.28 -9.65
C ALA A 259 22.60 11.19 -9.77
N ARG A 260 23.14 11.68 -10.88
CA ARG A 260 24.57 11.64 -11.17
C ARG A 260 25.32 12.61 -10.27
N LEU A 261 26.56 12.23 -9.93
CA LEU A 261 27.48 13.13 -9.26
C LEU A 261 28.40 13.79 -10.30
N PRO A 262 28.74 15.08 -10.12
CA PRO A 262 29.60 15.79 -11.05
C PRO A 262 31.07 15.35 -10.91
N GLY A 263 31.93 15.91 -11.75
CA GLY A 263 33.38 15.85 -11.56
C GLY A 263 34.08 14.69 -12.25
N GLU A 264 35.35 14.45 -11.92
CA GLU A 264 36.14 13.34 -12.49
C GLU A 264 35.51 11.97 -12.22
N ALA A 265 34.85 11.79 -11.08
CA ALA A 265 34.15 10.55 -10.75
C ALA A 265 32.96 10.28 -11.68
N ALA A 266 32.39 11.30 -12.34
CA ALA A 266 31.37 11.13 -13.36
C ALA A 266 31.87 10.26 -14.54
N ALA A 267 33.16 10.34 -14.89
CA ALA A 267 33.78 9.50 -15.91
C ALA A 267 33.77 8.00 -15.54
N LYS A 268 33.65 7.69 -14.24
CA LYS A 268 33.47 6.34 -13.69
C LYS A 268 32.02 6.05 -13.31
N GLN A 269 31.07 6.82 -13.86
CA GLN A 269 29.64 6.67 -13.60
C GLN A 269 29.32 6.78 -12.11
N ALA A 270 29.85 7.80 -11.43
CA ALA A 270 29.48 8.09 -10.05
C ALA A 270 28.05 8.65 -9.95
N TYR A 271 27.28 8.15 -8.98
CA TYR A 271 25.92 8.61 -8.72
C TYR A 271 25.55 8.36 -7.25
N TYR A 272 24.46 8.98 -6.81
CA TYR A 272 23.81 8.62 -5.56
C TYR A 272 22.38 8.16 -5.79
N SER A 273 21.88 7.32 -4.89
CA SER A 273 20.51 6.83 -4.87
C SER A 273 19.82 7.28 -3.59
N VAL A 274 18.54 7.63 -3.68
CA VAL A 274 17.66 7.91 -2.53
C VAL A 274 16.55 6.88 -2.54
N LEU A 275 16.25 6.29 -1.39
CA LEU A 275 15.38 5.12 -1.29
C LEU A 275 14.36 5.24 -0.18
N ILE A 276 13.21 4.61 -0.37
CA ILE A 276 12.22 4.39 0.68
C ILE A 276 11.82 2.91 0.61
N LYS A 277 11.78 2.25 1.78
CA LYS A 277 11.27 0.87 1.89
C LYS A 277 9.80 0.87 1.50
N ARG A 278 9.43 0.00 0.56
CA ARG A 278 8.03 -0.18 0.16
C ARG A 278 7.26 -0.79 1.33
N PRO A 279 6.08 -0.25 1.68
CA PRO A 279 5.23 -0.91 2.66
C PRO A 279 4.81 -2.29 2.13
N ASP A 280 4.84 -3.31 2.98
CA ASP A 280 4.38 -4.65 2.64
C ASP A 280 3.00 -4.57 1.99
N ALA A 281 2.80 -5.31 0.90
CA ALA A 281 1.54 -5.33 0.18
C ALA A 281 0.41 -5.60 1.16
N VAL A 282 -0.42 -4.58 1.39
CA VAL A 282 -1.50 -4.64 2.36
C VAL A 282 -2.50 -5.68 1.85
N GLY A 283 -2.45 -6.89 2.40
CA GLY A 283 -3.43 -7.93 2.10
C GLY A 283 -4.84 -7.48 2.47
N PHE A 284 -5.87 -8.21 2.05
CA PHE A 284 -7.29 -7.87 2.27
C PHE A 284 -7.61 -7.32 3.67
N LEU A 285 -7.08 -7.98 4.72
CA LEU A 285 -7.30 -7.58 6.12
C LEU A 285 -6.64 -6.24 6.48
N GLY A 286 -5.49 -5.94 5.89
CA GLY A 286 -4.78 -4.68 6.12
C GLY A 286 -5.35 -3.54 5.28
N THR A 287 -5.89 -3.83 4.09
CA THR A 287 -6.70 -2.87 3.33
C THR A 287 -7.95 -2.45 4.12
N MET A 288 -8.65 -3.38 4.76
CA MET A 288 -9.81 -3.04 5.62
C MET A 288 -9.43 -2.18 6.82
N LYS A 289 -8.22 -2.33 7.38
CA LYS A 289 -7.72 -1.46 8.47
C LYS A 289 -7.24 -0.09 7.99
N ALA A 290 -6.81 0.02 6.73
CA ALA A 290 -6.31 1.26 6.14
C ALA A 290 -7.43 2.18 5.61
N VAL A 291 -8.64 1.63 5.37
CA VAL A 291 -9.83 2.44 5.06
C VAL A 291 -10.18 3.31 6.27
N LYS A 292 -9.92 4.62 6.15
CA LYS A 292 -10.32 5.62 7.15
C LYS A 292 -11.79 6.01 6.94
N GLU A 293 -12.45 6.53 7.99
CA GLU A 293 -13.83 7.05 7.90
C GLU A 293 -14.04 8.05 6.75
N ASN A 294 -13.01 8.81 6.38
CA ASN A 294 -13.04 9.75 5.26
C ASN A 294 -13.19 9.09 3.88
N ASP A 295 -12.71 7.85 3.70
CA ASP A 295 -12.87 7.10 2.43
C ASP A 295 -14.29 6.54 2.29
N LEU A 296 -15.00 6.35 3.41
CA LEU A 296 -16.41 5.95 3.46
C LEU A 296 -17.36 7.15 3.55
N SER A 297 -16.85 8.38 3.46
CA SER A 297 -17.69 9.58 3.47
C SER A 297 -18.58 9.66 2.22
N PHE A 298 -19.73 10.33 2.34
CA PHE A 298 -20.72 10.50 1.26
C PHE A 298 -20.18 11.15 -0.02
N GLY A 299 -18.98 11.76 0.01
CA GLY A 299 -18.33 12.37 -1.16
C GLY A 299 -17.39 11.44 -1.94
N ASN A 300 -16.79 10.44 -1.29
CA ASN A 300 -15.76 9.58 -1.91
C ASN A 300 -16.27 8.18 -2.26
N PHE A 301 -17.27 7.69 -1.53
CA PHE A 301 -17.90 6.40 -1.80
C PHE A 301 -19.27 6.60 -2.45
N PRO A 302 -19.63 5.84 -3.52
CA PRO A 302 -20.87 6.04 -4.26
C PRO A 302 -22.09 5.45 -3.52
N TRP A 303 -22.34 5.93 -2.29
CA TRP A 303 -23.44 5.50 -1.42
C TRP A 303 -24.81 5.62 -2.10
N LEU A 304 -25.00 6.63 -2.94
CA LEU A 304 -26.24 6.79 -3.71
C LEU A 304 -26.45 5.67 -4.72
N LEU A 305 -25.39 5.20 -5.39
CA LEU A 305 -25.50 4.08 -6.33
C LEU A 305 -25.72 2.77 -5.58
N VAL A 306 -25.01 2.54 -4.47
CA VAL A 306 -25.16 1.32 -3.66
C VAL A 306 -26.54 1.27 -2.99
N GLY A 307 -26.94 2.35 -2.34
CA GLY A 307 -28.25 2.48 -1.70
C GLY A 307 -29.39 2.44 -2.72
N GLY A 308 -29.24 3.10 -3.87
CA GLY A 308 -30.19 3.05 -4.97
C GLY A 308 -30.35 1.63 -5.53
N ALA A 309 -29.25 0.93 -5.80
CA ALA A 309 -29.28 -0.45 -6.26
C ALA A 309 -29.93 -1.39 -5.23
N PHE A 310 -29.64 -1.20 -3.94
CA PHE A 310 -30.26 -1.95 -2.86
C PHE A 310 -31.78 -1.71 -2.80
N LEU A 311 -32.23 -0.46 -2.89
CA LEU A 311 -33.66 -0.12 -2.89
C LEU A 311 -34.39 -0.68 -4.11
N VAL A 312 -33.76 -0.66 -5.29
CA VAL A 312 -34.32 -1.27 -6.50
C VAL A 312 -34.45 -2.79 -6.33
N ALA A 313 -33.41 -3.45 -5.83
CA ALA A 313 -33.45 -4.89 -5.58
C ALA A 313 -34.52 -5.26 -4.53
N LEU A 314 -34.64 -4.47 -3.46
CA LEU A 314 -35.67 -4.64 -2.42
C LEU A 314 -37.07 -4.42 -2.99
N GLY A 315 -37.27 -3.37 -3.78
CA GLY A 315 -38.55 -3.07 -4.44
C GLY A 315 -38.99 -4.18 -5.39
N ILE A 316 -38.06 -4.73 -6.19
CA ILE A 316 -38.31 -5.88 -7.06
C ILE A 316 -38.69 -7.11 -6.22
N GLY A 317 -37.96 -7.38 -5.12
CA GLY A 317 -38.25 -8.51 -4.23
C GLY A 317 -39.64 -8.45 -3.61
N VAL A 318 -40.00 -7.30 -3.03
CA VAL A 318 -41.33 -7.08 -2.44
C VAL A 318 -42.43 -7.15 -3.50
N GLY A 319 -42.21 -6.55 -4.67
CA GLY A 319 -43.18 -6.59 -5.77
C GLY A 319 -43.46 -8.02 -6.25
N LEU A 320 -42.42 -8.84 -6.39
CA LEU A 320 -42.56 -10.24 -6.77
C LEU A 320 -43.25 -11.06 -5.68
N MET A 321 -42.91 -10.85 -4.40
CA MET A 321 -43.58 -11.51 -3.28
C MET A 321 -45.08 -11.19 -3.27
N PHE A 322 -45.45 -9.92 -3.42
CA PHE A 322 -46.85 -9.49 -3.44
C PHE A 322 -47.65 -10.11 -4.60
N LEU A 323 -47.05 -10.21 -5.79
CA LEU A 323 -47.72 -10.76 -6.97
C LEU A 323 -47.95 -12.28 -6.86
N GLU A 324 -47.01 -12.99 -6.22
CA GLU A 324 -46.98 -14.46 -6.24
C GLU A 324 -47.54 -15.11 -4.96
N SER A 325 -47.39 -14.50 -3.77
CA SER A 325 -47.96 -15.03 -2.52
C SER A 325 -49.30 -14.41 -2.20
N ASP A 326 -49.35 -13.08 -2.17
CA ASP A 326 -50.47 -12.38 -1.54
C ASP A 326 -51.68 -12.33 -2.46
N ARG A 327 -51.47 -12.13 -3.76
CA ARG A 327 -52.57 -12.09 -4.73
C ARG A 327 -53.35 -13.40 -4.85
N PRO A 328 -52.72 -14.58 -5.04
CA PRO A 328 -53.46 -15.84 -5.09
C PRO A 328 -54.04 -16.24 -3.73
N LEU A 329 -53.35 -15.96 -2.63
CA LEU A 329 -53.88 -16.22 -1.29
C LEU A 329 -55.12 -15.37 -1.02
N ARG A 330 -55.10 -14.07 -1.37
CA ARG A 330 -56.28 -13.19 -1.27
C ARG A 330 -57.45 -13.68 -2.12
N ARG A 331 -57.18 -14.18 -3.33
CA ARG A 331 -58.22 -14.78 -4.19
C ARG A 331 -58.81 -16.04 -3.58
N LEU A 332 -57.97 -16.97 -3.10
CA LEU A 332 -58.43 -18.18 -2.40
C LEU A 332 -59.26 -17.82 -1.17
N THR A 333 -58.83 -16.85 -0.36
CA THR A 333 -59.60 -16.42 0.82
C THR A 333 -60.94 -15.79 0.44
N ALA A 334 -61.00 -15.03 -0.65
CA ALA A 334 -62.26 -14.44 -1.13
C ALA A 334 -63.23 -15.53 -1.60
N ASP A 335 -62.75 -16.52 -2.35
CA ASP A 335 -63.56 -17.65 -2.81
C ASP A 335 -63.99 -18.56 -1.65
N ALA A 336 -63.15 -18.73 -0.62
CA ALA A 336 -63.51 -19.43 0.61
C ALA A 336 -64.63 -18.73 1.38
N VAL A 337 -64.60 -17.40 1.43
CA VAL A 337 -65.68 -16.61 2.05
C VAL A 337 -66.98 -16.73 1.25
N ARG A 338 -66.93 -16.74 -0.09
CA ARG A 338 -68.12 -16.91 -0.94
C ARG A 338 -68.75 -18.29 -0.78
N LEU A 339 -67.92 -19.33 -0.72
CA LEU A 339 -68.35 -20.69 -0.41
C LEU A 339 -69.03 -20.76 0.96
N ALA A 340 -68.44 -20.15 1.99
CA ALA A 340 -69.02 -20.12 3.34
C ALA A 340 -70.36 -19.39 3.42
N LYS A 341 -70.59 -18.40 2.55
CA LYS A 341 -71.87 -17.69 2.41
C LYS A 341 -72.92 -18.47 1.60
N GLY A 342 -72.55 -19.60 1.00
CA GLY A 342 -73.42 -20.37 0.11
C GLY A 342 -73.64 -19.73 -1.27
N GLU A 343 -72.86 -18.70 -1.63
CA GLU A 343 -72.96 -18.03 -2.94
C GLU A 343 -72.45 -18.91 -4.08
N THR A 344 -71.59 -19.87 -3.75
CA THR A 344 -71.00 -20.84 -4.69
C THR A 344 -71.00 -22.20 -4.02
N GLU A 345 -71.44 -23.26 -4.71
CA GLU A 345 -71.48 -24.62 -4.13
C GLU A 345 -70.11 -25.32 -4.10
N ARG A 346 -69.18 -24.87 -4.95
CA ARG A 346 -67.84 -25.46 -5.11
C ARG A 346 -66.80 -24.40 -5.42
N MET A 347 -65.56 -24.64 -5.01
CA MET A 347 -64.42 -23.81 -5.40
C MET A 347 -64.00 -24.17 -6.83
N SER A 348 -63.77 -23.16 -7.67
CA SER A 348 -63.31 -23.34 -9.05
C SER A 348 -61.84 -23.80 -9.08
N GLU A 349 -61.62 -25.10 -9.31
CA GLU A 349 -60.27 -25.68 -9.29
C GLU A 349 -59.37 -25.11 -10.40
N ASP A 350 -59.95 -24.78 -11.55
CA ASP A 350 -59.21 -24.25 -12.70
C ASP A 350 -58.73 -22.79 -12.51
N ALA A 351 -59.37 -22.06 -11.59
CA ALA A 351 -59.01 -20.67 -11.30
C ALA A 351 -57.79 -20.55 -10.37
N HIS A 352 -57.44 -21.61 -9.63
CA HIS A 352 -56.36 -21.63 -8.65
C HIS A 352 -55.24 -22.56 -9.09
N GLY A 353 -54.13 -22.01 -9.58
CA GLY A 353 -52.97 -22.79 -9.99
C GLY A 353 -52.16 -23.39 -8.82
N GLY A 354 -51.56 -24.55 -9.04
CA GLY A 354 -50.53 -25.13 -8.16
C GLY A 354 -51.04 -25.57 -6.78
N LYS A 355 -50.32 -25.19 -5.72
CA LYS A 355 -50.64 -25.61 -4.33
C LYS A 355 -52.02 -25.12 -3.88
N PHE A 356 -52.42 -23.92 -4.30
CA PHE A 356 -53.73 -23.36 -3.95
C PHE A 356 -54.89 -24.13 -4.63
N GLY A 357 -54.70 -24.59 -5.87
CA GLY A 357 -55.64 -25.50 -6.53
C GLY A 357 -55.78 -26.85 -5.82
N SER A 358 -54.68 -27.40 -5.28
CA SER A 358 -54.76 -28.63 -4.48
C SER A 358 -55.55 -28.45 -3.18
N ILE A 359 -55.47 -27.27 -2.57
CA ILE A 359 -56.29 -26.92 -1.39
C ILE A 359 -57.76 -26.84 -1.80
N ALA A 360 -58.08 -26.11 -2.89
CA ALA A 360 -59.45 -26.02 -3.40
C ALA A 360 -60.06 -27.39 -3.71
N ARG A 361 -59.29 -28.29 -4.35
CA ARG A 361 -59.71 -29.67 -4.61
C ARG A 361 -59.95 -30.46 -3.33
N SER A 362 -59.08 -30.34 -2.33
CA SER A 362 -59.25 -31.04 -1.06
C SER A 362 -60.51 -30.60 -0.31
N VAL A 363 -60.86 -29.31 -0.40
CA VAL A 363 -62.09 -28.72 0.14
C VAL A 363 -63.31 -29.25 -0.61
N ASN A 364 -63.29 -29.23 -1.95
CA ASN A 364 -64.38 -29.79 -2.77
C ASN A 364 -64.63 -31.28 -2.47
N ILE A 365 -63.58 -32.09 -2.33
CA ILE A 365 -63.71 -33.51 -1.97
C ILE A 365 -64.40 -33.69 -0.61
N HIS A 366 -64.10 -32.83 0.37
CA HIS A 366 -64.76 -32.88 1.68
C HIS A 366 -66.22 -32.46 1.61
N ILE A 367 -66.56 -31.45 0.81
CA ILE A 367 -67.95 -31.04 0.56
C ILE A 367 -68.74 -32.18 -0.10
N ASP A 368 -68.16 -32.83 -1.10
CA ASP A 368 -68.79 -33.96 -1.78
C ASP A 368 -69.00 -35.15 -0.85
N LYS A 369 -68.06 -35.38 0.07
CA LYS A 369 -68.16 -36.43 1.08
C LYS A 369 -69.29 -36.11 2.06
N LEU A 370 -69.34 -34.90 2.60
CA LEU A 370 -70.42 -34.44 3.48
C LEU A 370 -71.78 -34.48 2.78
N GLY A 371 -71.86 -34.08 1.50
CA GLY A 371 -73.09 -34.15 0.71
C GLY A 371 -73.57 -35.58 0.47
N ARG A 372 -72.64 -36.54 0.30
CA ARG A 372 -72.98 -37.97 0.20
C ARG A 372 -73.47 -38.52 1.54
N GLU A 373 -72.77 -38.22 2.63
CA GLU A 373 -73.14 -38.62 3.98
C GLU A 373 -74.52 -38.07 4.38
N ALA A 374 -74.82 -36.81 4.03
CA ALA A 374 -76.13 -36.20 4.24
C ALA A 374 -77.24 -36.88 3.40
N LYS A 375 -76.97 -37.26 2.14
CA LYS A 375 -77.93 -38.00 1.31
C LYS A 375 -78.19 -39.42 1.82
N THR A 376 -77.16 -40.12 2.30
CA THR A 376 -77.34 -41.44 2.92
C THR A 376 -78.09 -41.34 4.24
N ALA A 377 -77.81 -40.33 5.07
CA ALA A 377 -78.57 -40.09 6.30
C ALA A 377 -80.06 -39.77 6.01
N LYS A 378 -80.34 -39.00 4.95
CA LYS A 378 -81.72 -38.74 4.50
C LYS A 378 -82.43 -40.01 4.01
N LYS A 379 -81.73 -40.88 3.29
CA LYS A 379 -82.26 -42.15 2.79
C LYS A 379 -82.50 -43.15 3.94
N ASP A 380 -81.65 -43.14 4.95
CA ASP A 380 -81.83 -43.92 6.19
C ASP A 380 -83.02 -43.41 7.00
N LEU A 381 -83.22 -42.07 7.06
CA LEU A 381 -84.43 -41.47 7.62
C LEU A 381 -85.70 -41.87 6.85
N ASP A 382 -85.69 -41.80 5.51
CA ASP A 382 -86.82 -42.24 4.67
C ASP A 382 -87.10 -43.75 4.84
N GLN A 383 -86.06 -44.55 5.09
CA GLN A 383 -86.19 -46.00 5.34
C GLN A 383 -86.71 -46.29 6.77
N LEU A 384 -86.47 -45.40 7.73
CA LEU A 384 -87.03 -45.43 9.08
C LEU A 384 -88.45 -44.84 9.17
N LEU A 385 -88.86 -43.98 8.22
CA LEU A 385 -90.15 -43.28 8.22
C LEU A 385 -91.18 -43.83 7.20
N GLY A 386 -90.76 -44.67 6.24
CA GLY A 386 -91.62 -45.26 5.20
C GLY A 386 -91.94 -44.29 4.05
N PRO A 387 -92.27 -44.78 2.83
CA PRO A 387 -92.56 -43.92 1.69
C PRO A 387 -93.83 -43.10 1.92
N ALA A 388 -93.71 -41.77 1.83
CA ALA A 388 -94.84 -40.86 1.91
C ALA A 388 -95.80 -41.05 0.71
N PRO A 389 -97.12 -41.11 0.92
CA PRO A 389 -98.09 -41.22 -0.15
C PRO A 389 -98.18 -39.91 -0.96
N GLU A 390 -98.34 -40.06 -2.28
CA GLU A 390 -98.60 -38.95 -3.19
C GLU A 390 -99.96 -38.30 -2.88
N GLY A 391 -99.95 -36.97 -2.74
CA GLY A 391 -101.14 -36.12 -2.71
C GLY A 391 -101.49 -35.55 -1.34
N GLY A 392 -100.95 -34.36 -1.04
CA GLY A 392 -101.35 -33.58 0.13
C GLY A 392 -100.66 -32.23 0.18
N LEU A 393 -101.31 -31.21 -0.39
CA LEU A 393 -100.97 -29.79 -0.21
C LEU A 393 -101.05 -29.41 1.28
N GLY A 394 -100.01 -28.74 1.79
CA GLY A 394 -100.02 -28.19 3.14
C GLY A 394 -98.70 -27.52 3.51
N THR A 395 -98.53 -26.27 3.09
CA THR A 395 -97.57 -25.32 3.66
C THR A 395 -97.80 -25.16 5.16
N ILE A 396 -96.85 -25.57 6.02
CA ILE A 396 -96.59 -24.90 7.31
C ILE A 396 -95.09 -24.90 7.58
N ASP A 397 -94.55 -23.70 7.44
CA ASP A 397 -93.29 -23.20 7.99
C ASP A 397 -93.44 -23.03 9.50
N LEU A 398 -92.52 -23.58 10.31
CA LEU A 398 -92.34 -23.17 11.71
C LEU A 398 -90.88 -23.41 12.11
N LEU A 399 -90.06 -22.41 11.79
CA LEU A 399 -88.98 -21.95 12.65
C LEU A 399 -89.47 -21.82 14.11
N ALA A 400 -88.70 -22.39 15.04
CA ALA A 400 -88.22 -21.76 16.28
C ALA A 400 -88.25 -22.71 17.49
N THR A 401 -87.19 -22.57 18.30
CA THR A 401 -87.08 -22.91 19.73
C THR A 401 -87.07 -24.42 20.06
N THR A 402 -86.04 -25.00 20.67
CA THR A 402 -85.44 -24.61 21.95
C THR A 402 -84.07 -25.28 22.16
N LEU A 403 -83.14 -24.53 22.75
CA LEU A 403 -81.99 -25.07 23.49
C LEU A 403 -82.48 -25.78 24.77
N PRO A 404 -81.73 -26.78 25.26
CA PRO A 404 -81.19 -26.67 26.63
C PRO A 404 -79.70 -27.05 26.66
N ALA A 405 -78.82 -26.18 27.16
CA ALA A 405 -78.46 -25.96 28.58
C ALA A 405 -77.33 -26.90 29.07
N VAL A 406 -76.10 -26.39 28.98
CA VAL A 406 -75.15 -26.18 30.11
C VAL A 406 -75.22 -27.24 31.23
N ARG A 407 -74.19 -28.07 31.48
CA ARG A 407 -73.00 -27.87 32.37
C ARG A 407 -72.41 -29.29 32.70
N PRO A 408 -71.39 -29.49 33.57
CA PRO A 408 -70.12 -28.78 33.85
C PRO A 408 -68.87 -29.71 33.75
N GLY A 409 -67.72 -29.11 33.46
CA GLY A 409 -66.48 -29.17 34.26
C GLY A 409 -65.85 -30.52 34.67
N GLY A 410 -64.59 -30.72 34.26
CA GLY A 410 -63.60 -31.48 35.05
C GLY A 410 -62.48 -32.12 34.22
N PRO A 411 -61.23 -32.17 34.69
CA PRO A 411 -60.05 -31.90 33.86
C PRO A 411 -59.06 -33.07 33.66
N ALA A 412 -58.02 -32.77 32.87
CA ALA A 412 -56.64 -33.32 32.85
C ALA A 412 -56.30 -34.29 31.68
N PRO A 413 -55.00 -34.46 31.33
CA PRO A 413 -53.86 -33.54 31.41
C PRO A 413 -53.07 -33.42 30.09
N ALA A 414 -52.19 -32.41 30.08
CA ALA A 414 -51.17 -32.17 29.06
C ALA A 414 -50.13 -33.30 29.00
N ALA A 415 -49.80 -33.74 27.79
CA ALA A 415 -48.64 -34.57 27.52
C ALA A 415 -47.66 -33.79 26.62
N SER A 416 -46.46 -33.57 27.15
CA SER A 416 -45.31 -33.00 26.44
C SER A 416 -44.62 -34.07 25.58
N PRO A 417 -44.10 -33.75 24.39
CA PRO A 417 -43.29 -34.69 23.61
C PRO A 417 -41.83 -34.78 24.11
N PRO A 418 -41.13 -35.91 23.84
CA PRO A 418 -39.89 -36.31 24.52
C PRO A 418 -38.60 -35.64 23.99
N PRO A 419 -37.51 -35.62 24.78
CA PRO A 419 -36.24 -35.01 24.39
C PRO A 419 -35.44 -35.91 23.45
N SER A 420 -34.90 -35.32 22.39
CA SER A 420 -33.94 -35.96 21.48
C SER A 420 -32.52 -35.78 21.99
N ALA A 421 -31.84 -36.89 22.25
CA ALA A 421 -30.43 -36.96 22.56
C ALA A 421 -29.60 -36.91 21.27
N PHE A 422 -28.71 -35.91 21.13
CA PHE A 422 -27.60 -35.95 20.18
C PHE A 422 -26.31 -35.58 20.91
N ARG A 423 -25.36 -36.52 20.85
CA ARG A 423 -24.02 -36.47 21.45
C ARG A 423 -23.09 -35.62 20.59
N PHE A 424 -22.21 -34.86 21.24
CA PHE A 424 -21.05 -34.23 20.61
C PHE A 424 -19.91 -35.24 20.52
N HIS A 425 -19.26 -35.32 19.35
CA HIS A 425 -18.02 -36.05 19.17
C HIS A 425 -16.85 -35.30 19.83
N GLU A 426 -16.02 -36.07 20.52
CA GLU A 426 -14.72 -35.69 21.08
C GLU A 426 -13.79 -35.05 20.04
N SER A 427 -13.20 -33.92 20.42
CA SER A 427 -12.05 -33.29 19.82
C SER A 427 -10.78 -34.09 20.13
N GLN A 428 -10.13 -34.63 19.09
CA GLN A 428 -8.77 -35.14 19.19
C GLN A 428 -7.79 -34.00 19.49
N SER A 429 -7.04 -34.17 20.56
CA SER A 429 -5.90 -33.37 20.97
C SER A 429 -4.69 -33.64 20.06
N ILE A 430 -4.13 -32.57 19.50
CA ILE A 430 -2.85 -32.60 18.77
C ILE A 430 -1.72 -32.49 19.81
N PRO A 431 -0.70 -33.37 19.79
CA PRO A 431 0.42 -33.28 20.73
C PRO A 431 1.41 -32.17 20.37
N VAL A 432 1.84 -31.47 21.40
CA VAL A 432 2.92 -30.47 21.43
C VAL A 432 4.26 -31.15 21.14
N ARG A 433 5.03 -30.61 20.20
CA ARG A 433 6.40 -31.05 19.88
C ARG A 433 7.41 -30.11 20.56
N THR A 434 8.11 -30.63 21.57
CA THR A 434 9.27 -29.99 22.23
C THR A 434 10.53 -30.15 21.37
N PRO A 435 11.49 -29.20 21.38
CA PRO A 435 12.69 -29.27 20.54
C PRO A 435 13.76 -30.18 21.15
N ALA A 436 14.50 -30.88 20.29
CA ALA A 436 15.69 -31.62 20.67
C ALA A 436 16.94 -30.91 20.14
N ALA A 437 17.90 -30.74 21.04
CA ALA A 437 19.22 -30.21 20.82
C ALA A 437 20.11 -31.15 19.98
N ARG A 438 20.95 -30.56 19.13
CA ARG A 438 22.37 -30.89 18.97
C ARG A 438 23.10 -29.76 18.27
#